data_AF-A0A7K2ZSI7-F1
#
_entry.id   AF-A0A7K2ZSI7-F1
#
_cell.length_a   1.000
_cell.length_b   1.000
_cell.length_c   1.000
_cell.angle_alpha   90.00
_cell.angle_beta   90.00
_cell.angle_gamma   90.00
#
_symmetry.space_group_name_H-M   'P 1'
#
loop_
_entity.id
_entity.type
_entity.pdbx_description
1 polymer ?
#
loop_
_entity_poly.entity_id
_entity_poly.type
_entity_poly.pdbx_seq_one_letter_code
_entity_poly.pdbx_strand_id
1 'polypeptide(L)'
;MTEPTAQGARDPRAGEPRTADVGRLLRCAAVFLPGPVPREGRIAFWDPHAEPGAPARDGSSSFAYADSAYATGAYADDRAPADAVPYSASPLTVVRRDGATGLRTAEVPAALLPVADALPVLVRARHQASAHP
;
A
#
# COMPACT_ATOMS: atom_id res chain seq x y z
N MET A 1 -33.22 10.19 13.01
CA MET A 1 -32.16 11.06 12.47
C MET A 1 -30.87 10.54 13.04
N THR A 2 -30.26 9.56 12.37
CA THR A 2 -29.11 8.79 12.86
C THR A 2 -27.92 9.14 11.96
N GLU A 3 -26.99 9.94 12.48
CA GLU A 3 -25.71 10.15 11.82
C GLU A 3 -24.87 8.89 11.97
N PRO A 4 -24.31 8.32 10.87
CA PRO A 4 -23.28 7.31 10.99
C PRO A 4 -21.97 8.04 11.31
N THR A 5 -21.62 8.10 12.58
CA THR A 5 -20.28 8.48 13.04
C THR A 5 -19.28 7.43 12.57
N ALA A 6 -18.84 7.51 11.31
CA ALA A 6 -17.65 6.81 10.81
C ALA A 6 -16.41 7.57 11.31
N GLN A 7 -16.26 7.66 12.62
CA GLN A 7 -15.00 8.06 13.23
C GLN A 7 -14.07 6.86 13.04
N GLY A 8 -13.26 6.93 11.99
CA GLY A 8 -12.26 5.92 11.63
C GLY A 8 -11.56 5.43 12.90
N ALA A 9 -11.83 4.18 13.25
CA ALA A 9 -11.15 3.52 14.34
C ALA A 9 -9.67 3.54 13.96
N ARG A 10 -8.90 4.44 14.57
CA ARG A 10 -7.44 4.43 14.45
C ARG A 10 -7.01 3.05 14.93
N ASP A 11 -6.57 2.23 13.99
CA ASP A 11 -5.99 0.94 14.29
C ASP A 11 -4.84 1.19 15.29
N PRO A 12 -4.86 0.59 16.49
CA PRO A 12 -3.80 0.76 17.48
C PRO A 12 -2.42 0.31 16.99
N ARG A 13 -2.33 -0.41 15.86
CA ARG A 13 -1.08 -0.78 15.16
C ARG A 13 -0.69 0.18 14.03
N ALA A 14 -1.39 1.31 13.89
CA ALA A 14 -1.06 2.37 12.95
C ALA A 14 0.27 3.02 13.36
N GLY A 15 1.37 2.59 12.72
CA GLY A 15 2.71 3.13 12.97
C GLY A 15 3.80 2.06 13.10
N GLU A 16 3.43 0.79 13.34
CA GLU A 16 4.44 -0.27 13.37
C GLU A 16 5.00 -0.52 11.97
N PRO A 17 6.34 -0.53 11.81
CA PRO A 17 6.98 -0.80 10.53
C PRO A 17 6.73 -2.26 10.12
N ARG A 18 6.08 -2.44 8.98
CA ARG A 18 5.85 -3.71 8.28
C ARG A 18 6.72 -3.76 7.03
N THR A 19 6.87 -4.92 6.40
CA THR A 19 7.67 -5.05 5.17
C THR A 19 6.80 -5.39 3.97
N ALA A 20 7.00 -4.70 2.84
CA ALA A 20 6.30 -4.93 1.57
C ALA A 20 7.27 -5.42 0.49
N ASP A 21 6.81 -6.36 -0.34
CA ASP A 21 7.49 -6.76 -1.57
C ASP A 21 7.49 -5.61 -2.60
N VAL A 22 8.66 -5.28 -3.15
CA VAL A 22 8.82 -4.22 -4.16
C VAL A 22 8.04 -4.55 -5.42
N GLY A 23 8.03 -5.81 -5.88
CA GLY A 23 7.27 -6.22 -7.07
C GLY A 23 5.80 -5.87 -6.99
N ARG A 24 5.20 -6.01 -5.80
CA ARG A 24 3.85 -5.55 -5.50
C ARG A 24 3.72 -4.02 -5.56
N LEU A 25 4.62 -3.26 -4.93
CA LEU A 25 4.56 -1.79 -4.92
C LEU A 25 4.61 -1.19 -6.32
N LEU A 26 5.34 -1.84 -7.24
CA LEU A 26 5.43 -1.42 -8.65
C LEU A 26 4.09 -1.49 -9.39
N ARG A 27 3.12 -2.28 -8.89
CA ARG A 27 1.76 -2.39 -9.46
C ARG A 27 0.74 -1.48 -8.77
N CYS A 28 1.13 -0.80 -7.68
CA CYS A 28 0.24 0.07 -6.94
C CYS A 28 0.23 1.48 -7.54
N ALA A 29 -0.89 2.19 -7.34
CA ALA A 29 -0.92 3.63 -7.51
C ALA A 29 -0.17 4.30 -6.35
N ALA A 30 0.57 5.37 -6.66
CA ALA A 30 1.36 6.13 -5.70
C ALA A 30 0.85 7.57 -5.60
N VAL A 31 0.67 8.06 -4.37
CA VAL A 31 0.28 9.46 -4.08
C VAL A 31 1.24 10.06 -3.06
N PHE A 32 1.68 11.30 -3.28
CA PHE A 32 2.47 12.05 -2.32
C PHE A 32 1.57 12.65 -1.22
N LEU A 33 1.94 12.39 0.03
CA LEU A 33 1.35 12.95 1.24
C LEU A 33 2.31 13.99 1.82
N PRO A 34 1.97 15.30 1.75
CA PRO A 34 2.84 16.34 2.26
C PRO A 34 3.11 16.20 3.76
N GLY A 35 4.37 16.40 4.15
CA GLY A 35 4.79 16.60 5.54
C GLY A 35 5.06 18.08 5.84
N PRO A 36 5.43 18.44 7.09
CA PRO A 36 5.79 19.82 7.46
C PRO A 36 6.90 20.42 6.60
N VAL A 37 7.82 19.57 6.11
CA VAL A 37 8.81 19.90 5.07
C VAL A 37 8.77 18.83 3.96
N PRO A 38 9.18 19.15 2.72
CA PRO A 38 9.07 18.19 1.60
C PRO A 38 9.72 16.82 1.86
N ARG A 39 10.89 16.80 2.52
CA ARG A 39 11.63 15.57 2.86
C ARG A 39 10.96 14.70 3.94
N GLU A 40 10.05 15.29 4.72
CA GLU A 40 9.24 14.59 5.73
C GLU A 40 7.90 14.12 5.14
N GLY A 41 7.64 14.39 3.86
CA GLY A 41 6.53 13.80 3.14
C GLY A 41 6.64 12.28 3.04
N ARG A 42 5.51 11.66 2.69
CA ARG A 42 5.41 10.21 2.49
C ARG A 42 4.81 9.90 1.13
N ILE A 43 5.09 8.72 0.60
CA ILE A 43 4.40 8.16 -0.56
C ILE A 43 3.47 7.07 -0.06
N ALA A 44 2.21 7.16 -0.45
CA ALA A 44 1.21 6.15 -0.16
C ALA A 44 0.98 5.28 -1.39
N PHE A 45 1.29 3.98 -1.26
CA PHE A 45 1.02 2.99 -2.28
C PHE A 45 -0.28 2.26 -1.96
N TRP A 46 -1.26 2.37 -2.85
CA TRP A 46 -2.56 1.68 -2.73
C TRP A 46 -2.89 0.93 -4.01
N ASP A 47 -3.68 -0.13 -3.89
CA ASP A 47 -4.13 -0.92 -5.02
C ASP A 47 -5.47 -0.35 -5.57
N PRO A 48 -5.52 0.14 -6.81
CA PRO A 48 -6.74 0.62 -7.47
C PRO A 48 -7.88 -0.38 -7.50
N HIS A 49 -7.57 -1.67 -7.38
CA HIS A 49 -8.51 -2.78 -7.44
C HIS A 49 -8.80 -3.40 -6.07
N ALA A 50 -8.22 -2.86 -4.98
CA ALA A 50 -8.55 -3.33 -3.64
C ALA A 50 -10.03 -3.11 -3.31
N GLU A 51 -10.64 -4.12 -2.70
CA GLU A 51 -12.01 -4.06 -2.19
C GLU A 51 -12.13 -3.04 -1.04
N PRO A 52 -13.09 -2.10 -1.09
CA PRO A 52 -13.34 -1.15 -0.01
C PRO A 52 -13.62 -1.84 1.33
N GLY A 53 -13.04 -1.31 2.42
CA GLY A 53 -13.28 -1.85 3.76
C GLY A 53 -12.63 -3.22 4.02
N ALA A 54 -11.81 -3.73 3.10
CA ALA A 54 -10.91 -4.83 3.42
C ALA A 54 -9.97 -4.35 4.53
N PRO A 55 -9.86 -5.08 5.66
CA PRO A 55 -8.93 -4.70 6.71
C PRO A 55 -7.52 -4.61 6.11
N ALA A 56 -6.70 -3.68 6.62
CA ALA A 56 -5.26 -3.69 6.41
C ALA A 56 -4.70 -4.96 7.07
N ARG A 57 -4.92 -6.12 6.45
CA ARG A 57 -4.68 -7.42 7.08
C ARG A 57 -3.20 -7.53 7.42
N ASP A 58 -2.94 -7.68 8.70
CA ASP A 58 -1.66 -8.11 9.23
C ASP A 58 -1.38 -9.53 8.68
N GLY A 59 -0.49 -9.61 7.69
CA GLY A 59 0.14 -10.87 7.27
C GLY A 59 -0.60 -11.77 6.28
N SER A 60 -1.89 -11.56 5.99
CA SER A 60 -2.58 -12.30 4.91
C SER A 60 -3.50 -11.36 4.15
N SER A 61 -2.90 -10.58 3.28
CA SER A 61 -3.53 -9.46 2.58
C SER A 61 -4.22 -9.91 1.30
N SER A 62 -4.99 -9.01 0.69
CA SER A 62 -5.34 -9.08 -0.73
C SER A 62 -4.13 -9.02 -1.67
N PHE A 63 -2.91 -9.22 -1.14
CA PHE A 63 -1.67 -9.56 -1.83
C PHE A 63 -1.40 -11.08 -1.82
N ALA A 64 -2.41 -11.88 -1.47
CA ALA A 64 -2.47 -13.29 -1.80
C ALA A 64 -2.86 -13.46 -3.27
N TYR A 65 -1.85 -13.51 -4.14
CA TYR A 65 -1.70 -14.34 -5.35
C TYR A 65 -0.57 -13.76 -6.22
N ALA A 66 0.66 -13.99 -5.79
CA ALA A 66 1.73 -14.42 -6.67
C ALA A 66 2.23 -15.75 -6.06
N ASP A 67 1.59 -16.82 -6.51
CA ASP A 67 1.66 -18.18 -5.98
C ASP A 67 3.08 -18.79 -6.12
N SER A 68 3.42 -19.61 -5.14
CA SER A 68 4.36 -20.74 -5.16
C SER A 68 5.53 -20.75 -6.17
N ALA A 69 6.68 -20.24 -5.75
CA ALA A 69 7.97 -20.69 -6.28
C ALA A 69 9.08 -20.92 -5.22
N TYR A 70 8.74 -20.99 -3.92
CA TYR A 70 9.72 -21.34 -2.86
C TYR A 70 9.16 -22.26 -1.75
N ALA A 71 7.97 -22.84 -1.92
CA ALA A 71 7.40 -23.75 -0.91
C ALA A 71 7.97 -25.19 -0.95
N THR A 72 9.07 -25.42 -1.66
CA THR A 72 9.83 -26.68 -1.55
C THR A 72 11.32 -26.39 -1.47
N GLY A 73 11.78 -26.17 -0.23
CA GLY A 73 13.15 -26.47 0.16
C GLY A 73 14.11 -25.29 0.21
N ALA A 74 14.72 -25.19 1.39
CA ALA A 74 16.09 -24.73 1.64
C ALA A 74 16.28 -23.28 2.12
N TYR A 75 16.78 -23.25 3.37
CA TYR A 75 17.39 -22.16 4.13
C TYR A 75 16.43 -21.11 4.70
N ALA A 76 16.10 -21.30 5.98
CA ALA A 76 15.92 -20.18 6.89
C ALA A 76 17.25 -19.39 6.92
N ASP A 77 17.44 -18.52 5.94
CA ASP A 77 18.40 -17.44 6.07
C ASP A 77 17.63 -16.25 6.65
N ASP A 78 18.19 -15.66 7.70
CA ASP A 78 17.69 -14.49 8.44
C ASP A 78 17.84 -13.20 7.60
N ARG A 79 17.83 -13.35 6.27
CA ARG A 79 17.95 -12.30 5.28
C ARG A 79 16.53 -11.92 4.87
N ALA A 80 16.08 -10.75 5.30
CA ALA A 80 14.92 -10.11 4.71
C ALA A 80 15.06 -10.18 3.16
N PRO A 81 14.01 -10.56 2.41
CA PRO A 81 14.10 -10.70 0.97
C PRO A 81 14.73 -9.42 0.40
N ALA A 82 15.71 -9.53 -0.50
CA ALA A 82 16.46 -8.38 -1.01
C ALA A 82 15.57 -7.29 -1.63
N ASP A 83 14.33 -7.65 -1.98
CA ASP A 83 13.29 -6.80 -2.56
C ASP A 83 12.20 -6.39 -1.55
N ALA A 84 12.46 -6.44 -0.24
CA ALA A 84 11.48 -6.10 0.79
C ALA A 84 11.77 -4.72 1.43
N VAL A 85 10.78 -3.83 1.47
CA VAL A 85 10.93 -2.43 1.95
C VAL A 85 10.01 -2.15 3.14
N PRO A 86 10.50 -1.49 4.21
CA PRO A 86 9.68 -1.15 5.36
C PRO A 86 8.62 -0.09 5.03
N TYR A 87 7.44 -0.18 5.65
CA TYR A 87 6.33 0.74 5.49
C TYR A 87 5.45 0.82 6.75
N SER A 88 4.69 1.90 6.90
CA SER A 88 3.60 1.97 7.88
C SER A 88 2.25 1.74 7.19
N ALA A 89 1.43 0.83 7.71
CA ALA A 89 0.08 0.63 7.18
C ALA A 89 -0.85 1.75 7.64
N SER A 90 -1.61 2.32 6.70
CA SER A 90 -2.62 3.33 6.99
C SER A 90 -3.70 3.32 5.92
N PRO A 91 -4.99 3.49 6.27
CA PRO A 91 -6.04 3.63 5.27
C PRO A 91 -5.90 4.98 4.53
N LEU A 92 -6.21 4.97 3.22
CA LEU A 92 -6.47 6.17 2.43
C LEU A 92 -7.95 6.25 2.09
N THR A 93 -8.50 7.45 2.17
CA THR A 93 -9.81 7.76 1.63
C THR A 93 -9.66 8.09 0.14
N VAL A 94 -10.28 7.30 -0.72
CA VAL A 94 -10.28 7.51 -2.18
C VAL A 94 -11.70 7.69 -2.71
N VAL A 95 -11.84 8.50 -3.75
CA VAL A 95 -13.09 8.61 -4.50
C VAL A 95 -13.01 7.68 -5.70
N ARG A 96 -13.97 6.77 -5.81
CA ARG A 96 -14.06 5.81 -6.92
C ARG A 96 -15.40 5.97 -7.63
N ARG A 97 -15.43 5.62 -8.91
CA ARG A 97 -16.68 5.52 -9.67
C ARG A 97 -17.55 4.41 -9.10
N ASP A 98 -18.84 4.67 -9.03
CA ASP A 98 -19.88 3.74 -8.61
C ASP A 98 -20.94 3.66 -9.71
N GLY A 99 -20.85 2.61 -10.53
CA GLY A 99 -21.66 2.49 -11.75
C GLY A 99 -21.31 3.57 -12.80
N ALA A 100 -22.28 3.88 -13.67
CA ALA A 100 -22.06 4.71 -14.85
C ALA A 100 -21.86 6.21 -14.53
N THR A 101 -22.47 6.71 -13.45
CA THR A 101 -22.47 8.14 -13.11
C THR A 101 -22.26 8.44 -11.63
N GLY A 102 -22.24 7.41 -10.77
CA GLY A 102 -22.06 7.59 -9.33
C GLY A 102 -20.59 7.76 -8.96
N LEU A 103 -20.36 8.46 -7.85
CA LEU A 103 -19.08 8.49 -7.15
C LEU A 103 -19.33 8.02 -5.72
N ARG A 104 -18.46 7.16 -5.20
CA ARG A 104 -18.47 6.74 -3.80
C ARG A 104 -17.10 6.95 -3.17
N THR A 105 -17.13 7.34 -1.90
CA THR A 105 -15.94 7.38 -1.05
C THR A 105 -15.67 5.99 -0.50
N ALA A 106 -14.43 5.53 -0.53
CA ALA A 106 -14.00 4.25 -0.01
C ALA A 106 -12.70 4.41 0.80
N GLU A 107 -12.62 3.71 1.94
CA GLU A 107 -11.34 3.50 2.62
C GLU A 107 -10.62 2.29 2.02
N VAL A 108 -9.36 2.49 1.68
CA VAL A 108 -8.51 1.47 1.07
C VAL A 108 -7.19 1.35 1.84
N PRO A 109 -6.64 0.15 2.02
CA PRO A 109 -5.35 0.00 2.68
C PRO A 109 -4.24 0.60 1.82
N ALA A 110 -3.32 1.33 2.46
CA ALA A 110 -2.12 1.86 1.83
C ALA A 110 -0.85 1.55 2.63
N ALA A 111 0.24 1.38 1.90
CA ALA A 111 1.58 1.32 2.44
C ALA A 111 2.22 2.72 2.38
N LEU A 112 2.52 3.30 3.54
CA LEU A 112 3.18 4.60 3.65
C LEU A 112 4.68 4.41 3.79
N LEU A 113 5.43 4.93 2.82
CA LEU A 113 6.89 4.97 2.84
C LEU A 113 7.35 6.42 2.99
N PRO A 114 8.42 6.70 3.76
CA PRO A 114 9.15 7.96 3.62
C PRO A 114 9.56 8.18 2.16
N VAL A 115 9.61 9.45 1.72
CA VAL A 115 10.04 9.78 0.34
C VAL A 115 11.40 9.14 0.00
N ALA A 116 12.34 9.12 0.95
CA ALA A 116 13.66 8.52 0.76
C ALA A 116 13.58 7.01 0.37
N ASP A 117 12.69 6.26 1.01
CA ASP A 117 12.54 4.81 0.75
C ASP A 117 11.68 4.54 -0.49
N ALA A 118 10.76 5.45 -0.82
CA ALA A 118 9.88 5.31 -1.98
C ALA A 118 10.57 5.63 -3.31
N LEU A 119 11.53 6.56 -3.34
CA LEU A 119 12.18 7.00 -4.57
C LEU A 119 12.84 5.87 -5.37
N PRO A 120 13.64 4.96 -4.76
CA PRO A 120 14.19 3.81 -5.49
C PRO A 120 13.10 2.94 -6.14
N VAL A 121 11.98 2.73 -5.45
CA VAL A 121 10.83 1.97 -5.98
C VAL A 121 10.19 2.69 -7.17
N LEU A 122 9.97 4.00 -7.06
CA LEU A 122 9.37 4.80 -8.13
C LEU A 122 10.28 4.92 -9.36
N VAL A 123 11.60 5.04 -9.16
CA VAL A 123 12.57 5.02 -10.25
C VAL A 123 12.51 3.67 -10.98
N ARG A 124 12.49 2.55 -10.24
CA ARG A 124 12.30 1.21 -10.83
C ARG A 124 10.96 1.10 -11.57
N ALA A 125 9.89 1.66 -11.02
CA ALA A 125 8.56 1.67 -11.65
C ALA A 125 8.58 2.39 -13.00
N ARG A 126 9.23 3.56 -13.10
CA ARG A 126 9.35 4.31 -14.36
C ARG A 126 9.95 3.49 -15.51
N HIS A 127 10.82 2.54 -15.20
CA HIS A 127 11.46 1.68 -16.20
C HIS A 127 10.59 0.47 -16.60
N GLN A 128 9.39 0.31 -16.03
CA GLN A 128 8.46 -0.74 -16.43
C GLN A 128 7.67 -0.34 -17.67
N ALA A 129 7.48 -1.29 -18.59
CA ALA A 129 6.69 -1.08 -19.81
C ALA A 129 5.21 -0.75 -19.54
N SER A 130 4.70 -1.11 -18.36
CA SER A 130 3.35 -0.81 -17.90
C SER A 130 3.22 0.55 -17.21
N ALA A 131 4.32 1.27 -17.00
CA ALA A 131 4.27 2.58 -16.38
C ALA A 131 3.63 3.58 -17.34
N HIS A 132 2.66 4.35 -16.83
CA HIS A 132 2.08 5.43 -17.59
C HIS A 132 3.16 6.50 -17.86
N PRO A 133 3.31 6.97 -19.11
CA PRO A 133 4.29 8.01 -19.46
C PRO A 133 3.98 9.37 -18.82
#